data_AF-A0A135UYQ8-F1
#
_entry.id   AF-A0A135UYQ8-F1
#
_cell.length_a   1.000
_cell.length_b   1.000
_cell.length_c   1.000
_cell.angle_alpha   90.00
_cell.angle_beta   90.00
_cell.angle_gamma   90.00
#
_symmetry.space_group_name_H-M   'P 1'
#
loop_
_entity.id
_entity.type
_entity.pdbx_description
1 polymer ?
#
loop_
_entity_poly.entity_id
_entity_poly.type
_entity_poly.pdbx_seq_one_letter_code
_entity_poly.pdbx_strand_id
1 'polypeptide(L)'
;MRSFSSIAALPLAARIVAAGQYADALPASNNEWRVCASTFTGSIQIAQDPVAIPLKSDVDFELVYDASKGVTQKVWINGAMVSQQTDVDASGKTPTYIYSSNECYQGTCGTLAGYSWSNVTVNLEKADKTFGDSLQLTDATSTGIKTTDDGKTWHFDAIKINEDYFYSDGSKKQCYIANDTPDLA
;
A
#
# COMPACT_ATOMS: atom_id res chain seq x y z
N MET A 1 -18.71 -20.95 -6.56
CA MET A 1 -17.99 -19.82 -7.17
C MET A 1 -17.07 -19.29 -6.08
N ARG A 2 -15.75 -19.29 -6.31
CA ARG A 2 -14.76 -19.04 -5.25
C ARG A 2 -14.72 -17.54 -4.93
N SER A 3 -15.33 -17.16 -3.81
CA SER A 3 -15.20 -15.85 -3.19
C SER A 3 -13.77 -15.67 -2.70
N PHE A 4 -13.03 -14.71 -3.23
CA PHE A 4 -11.83 -14.19 -2.59
C PHE A 4 -12.19 -12.87 -1.96
N SER A 5 -12.73 -12.96 -0.75
CA SER A 5 -12.83 -11.84 0.16
C SER A 5 -11.41 -11.45 0.56
N SER A 6 -10.91 -10.29 0.16
CA SER A 6 -9.80 -9.65 0.88
C SER A 6 -10.29 -8.93 2.15
N ILE A 7 -11.36 -9.44 2.76
CA ILE A 7 -11.43 -9.52 4.22
C ILE A 7 -10.69 -10.81 4.59
N ALA A 8 -9.38 -10.83 4.33
CA ALA A 8 -8.54 -11.77 5.06
C ALA A 8 -8.44 -11.18 6.46
N ALA A 9 -8.88 -11.95 7.45
CA ALA A 9 -8.59 -11.77 8.86
C ALA A 9 -7.07 -11.79 9.08
N LEU A 10 -6.38 -10.76 8.61
CA LEU A 10 -4.95 -10.60 8.76
C LEU A 10 -4.72 -10.06 10.18
N PRO A 11 -3.87 -10.71 10.99
CA PRO A 11 -3.33 -10.10 12.20
C PRO A 11 -2.74 -8.72 11.84
N LEU A 12 -2.82 -7.77 12.77
CA LEU A 12 -2.48 -6.35 12.64
C LEU A 12 -1.53 -6.08 11.47
N ALA A 13 -2.01 -5.33 10.48
CA ALA A 13 -1.22 -4.92 9.34
C ALA A 13 -1.22 -3.40 9.27
N ALA A 14 -0.02 -2.84 9.18
CA ALA A 14 0.15 -1.45 8.80
C ALA A 14 -0.09 -1.36 7.29
N ARG A 15 -1.19 -0.73 6.88
CA ARG A 15 -1.53 -0.50 5.48
C ARG A 15 -1.11 0.92 5.11
N ILE A 16 -0.07 1.03 4.30
CA ILE A 16 0.11 2.24 3.51
C ILE A 16 -0.82 2.09 2.31
N VAL A 17 -1.99 2.70 2.40
CA VAL A 17 -2.94 2.74 1.31
C VAL A 17 -2.41 3.75 0.29
N ALA A 18 -1.68 3.27 -0.72
CA ALA A 18 -1.62 3.96 -1.99
C ALA A 18 -2.98 3.70 -2.67
N ALA A 19 -3.93 4.64 -2.55
CA ALA A 19 -5.28 4.38 -3.02
C ALA A 19 -5.35 4.45 -4.55
N GLY A 20 -5.61 3.30 -5.16
CA GLY A 20 -6.49 3.26 -6.32
C GLY A 20 -7.93 3.58 -5.90
N GLN A 21 -8.67 4.25 -6.80
CA GLN A 21 -10.08 4.65 -6.71
C GLN A 21 -10.80 4.29 -5.39
N TYR A 22 -10.85 5.23 -4.43
CA TYR A 22 -11.77 5.11 -3.29
C TYR A 22 -13.20 5.05 -3.83
N ALA A 23 -13.82 3.86 -3.81
CA ALA A 23 -15.22 3.65 -4.14
C ALA A 23 -16.17 3.95 -2.97
N ASP A 24 -15.65 4.44 -1.84
CA ASP A 24 -16.47 4.78 -0.67
C ASP A 24 -16.51 6.30 -0.47
N ALA A 25 -17.62 6.87 -0.94
CA ALA A 25 -18.24 8.15 -0.57
C ALA A 25 -17.82 9.48 -1.25
N LEU A 26 -16.80 9.56 -2.10
CA LEU A 26 -16.58 10.75 -2.95
C LEU A 26 -16.06 10.34 -4.34
N PRO A 27 -16.59 10.90 -5.44
CA PRO A 27 -16.07 10.61 -6.78
C PRO A 27 -14.69 11.24 -6.91
N ALA A 28 -13.64 10.50 -6.52
CA ALA A 28 -12.31 10.80 -7.01
C ALA A 28 -12.38 10.69 -8.55
N SER A 29 -11.92 11.72 -9.26
CA SER A 29 -11.79 11.60 -10.71
C SER A 29 -10.90 10.40 -11.03
N ASN A 30 -11.09 9.75 -12.19
CA ASN A 30 -10.31 8.56 -12.59
C ASN A 30 -8.77 8.78 -12.63
N ASN A 31 -8.29 9.99 -12.37
CA ASN A 31 -6.90 10.40 -12.46
C ASN A 31 -6.26 10.76 -11.12
N GLU A 32 -6.97 10.63 -9.99
CA GLU A 32 -6.51 11.14 -8.71
C GLU A 32 -6.32 10.01 -7.69
N TRP A 33 -5.06 9.70 -7.40
CA TRP A 33 -4.69 8.86 -6.27
C TRP A 33 -4.91 9.63 -4.98
N ARG A 34 -5.30 8.94 -3.92
CA ARG A 34 -5.39 9.54 -2.58
C ARG A 34 -4.58 8.70 -1.60
N VAL A 35 -4.16 9.32 -0.50
CA VAL A 35 -3.36 8.67 0.52
C VAL A 35 -3.80 9.10 1.91
N CYS A 36 -3.77 8.17 2.85
CA CYS A 36 -3.91 8.42 4.27
C CYS A 36 -3.18 7.33 5.06
N ALA A 37 -2.82 7.65 6.28
CA ALA A 37 -2.50 6.65 7.29
C ALA A 37 -3.76 5.83 7.63
N SER A 38 -3.64 4.50 7.66
CA SER A 38 -4.77 3.61 7.96
C SER A 38 -4.32 2.32 8.66
N THR A 39 -4.99 1.92 9.76
CA THR A 39 -4.66 0.72 10.55
C THR A 39 -5.86 -0.20 10.62
N PHE A 40 -5.65 -1.47 10.26
CA PHE A 40 -6.65 -2.52 10.47
C PHE A 40 -6.41 -3.21 11.81
N THR A 41 -7.36 -3.11 12.74
CA THR A 41 -7.27 -3.67 14.10
C THR A 41 -7.98 -5.03 14.24
N GLY A 42 -7.99 -5.81 13.14
CA GLY A 42 -8.59 -7.14 13.09
C GLY A 42 -10.12 -7.18 12.91
N SER A 43 -10.83 -6.10 13.24
CA SER A 43 -12.30 -5.99 13.08
C SER A 43 -12.76 -4.74 12.35
N ILE A 44 -11.97 -3.66 12.41
CA ILE A 44 -12.29 -2.37 11.79
C ILE A 44 -11.04 -1.75 11.16
N GLN A 45 -11.25 -1.02 10.08
CA GLN A 45 -10.26 -0.12 9.50
C GLN A 45 -10.42 1.26 10.13
N ILE A 46 -9.40 1.74 10.83
CA ILE A 46 -9.30 3.11 11.33
C ILE A 46 -8.43 3.88 10.35
N ALA A 47 -8.97 4.94 9.74
CA ALA A 47 -8.27 5.72 8.73
C ALA A 47 -8.51 7.21 8.96
N GLN A 48 -7.50 8.02 8.63
CA GLN A 48 -7.68 9.47 8.51
C GLN A 48 -8.39 9.82 7.20
N ASP A 49 -8.83 11.08 7.09
CA ASP A 49 -9.39 11.60 5.85
C ASP A 49 -8.35 11.50 4.72
N PRO A 50 -8.67 10.84 3.59
CA PRO A 50 -7.74 10.71 2.46
C PRO A 50 -7.40 12.07 1.83
N VAL A 51 -6.12 12.29 1.56
CA VAL A 51 -5.62 13.48 0.87
C VAL A 51 -5.30 13.13 -0.57
N ALA A 52 -5.72 13.97 -1.51
CA ALA A 52 -5.37 13.82 -2.92
C ALA A 52 -3.86 13.95 -3.15
N ILE A 53 -3.31 13.10 -4.02
CA ILE A 53 -1.93 13.17 -4.47
C ILE A 53 -1.90 13.98 -5.77
N PRO A 54 -1.30 15.18 -5.79
CA PRO A 54 -1.14 15.92 -7.03
C PRO A 54 -0.29 15.13 -8.03
N LEU A 55 -0.60 15.25 -9.32
CA LEU A 55 0.16 14.59 -10.38
C LEU A 55 1.66 14.92 -10.27
N LYS A 56 2.50 13.92 -10.54
CA LYS A 56 3.98 14.03 -10.48
C LYS A 56 4.50 14.47 -9.10
N SER A 57 3.84 14.06 -8.03
CA SER A 57 4.33 14.26 -6.65
C SER A 57 5.08 13.03 -6.14
N ASP A 58 6.05 13.28 -5.28
CA ASP A 58 6.69 12.25 -4.48
C ASP A 58 5.83 11.93 -3.26
N VAL A 59 5.64 10.65 -2.97
CA VAL A 59 4.89 10.17 -1.79
C VAL A 59 5.82 9.30 -0.96
N ASP A 60 6.02 9.71 0.29
CA ASP A 60 6.83 8.97 1.26
C ASP A 60 5.96 8.46 2.40
N PHE A 61 6.42 7.38 3.04
CA PHE A 61 5.78 6.83 4.22
C PHE A 61 6.79 6.33 5.25
N GLU A 62 6.36 6.31 6.51
CA GLU A 62 7.10 5.72 7.62
C GLU A 62 6.13 4.87 8.44
N LEU A 63 6.59 3.66 8.80
CA LEU A 63 5.89 2.74 9.67
C LEU A 63 6.79 2.39 10.85
N VAL A 64 6.32 2.65 12.07
CA VAL A 64 7.04 2.30 13.30
C VAL A 64 6.12 1.51 14.20
N TYR A 65 6.56 0.33 14.61
CA TYR A 65 5.90 -0.43 15.68
C TYR A 65 6.67 -0.27 16.99
N ASP A 66 5.96 0.09 18.05
CA ASP A 66 6.44 0.17 19.43
C ASP A 66 5.45 -0.58 20.31
N ALA A 67 5.90 -1.61 21.04
CA ALA A 67 5.00 -2.44 21.85
C ALA A 67 4.19 -1.66 22.90
N SER A 68 4.68 -0.49 23.34
CA SER A 68 4.01 0.37 24.31
C SER A 68 3.06 1.40 23.69
N LYS A 69 3.19 1.68 22.38
CA LYS A 69 2.42 2.73 21.68
C LYS A 69 1.59 2.23 20.51
N GLY A 70 1.85 1.02 20.02
CA GLY A 70 1.23 0.45 18.83
C GLY A 70 1.96 0.82 17.54
N VAL A 71 1.21 0.91 16.45
CA VAL A 71 1.70 1.21 15.12
C VAL A 71 1.53 2.69 14.85
N THR A 72 2.64 3.39 14.60
CA THR A 72 2.62 4.75 14.06
C THR A 72 2.85 4.70 12.57
N GLN A 73 2.00 5.40 11.82
CA GLN A 73 2.12 5.57 10.39
C GLN A 73 2.17 7.06 10.07
N LYS A 74 3.05 7.44 9.16
CA LYS A 74 3.15 8.81 8.65
C LYS A 74 3.26 8.78 7.14
N VAL A 75 2.69 9.80 6.51
CA VAL A 75 2.69 9.97 5.07
C VAL A 75 3.05 11.40 4.73
N TRP A 76 3.91 11.56 3.73
CA TRP A 76 4.29 12.85 3.18
C TRP A 76 4.00 12.92 1.69
N ILE A 77 3.68 14.11 1.21
CA ILE A 77 3.61 14.45 -0.21
C ILE A 77 4.58 15.61 -0.45
N ASN A 78 5.54 15.44 -1.35
CA ASN A 78 6.59 16.44 -1.65
C ASN A 78 7.29 16.96 -0.37
N GLY A 79 7.55 16.05 0.59
CA GLY A 79 8.19 16.36 1.88
C GLY A 79 7.29 17.01 2.94
N ALA A 80 6.03 17.36 2.63
CA ALA A 80 5.07 17.86 3.60
C ALA A 80 4.26 16.71 4.21
N MET A 81 4.20 16.62 5.53
CA MET A 81 3.42 15.57 6.22
C MET A 81 1.93 15.84 6.03
N VAL A 82 1.22 14.90 5.40
CA VAL A 82 -0.21 15.04 5.08
C VAL A 82 -1.11 14.15 5.92
N SER A 83 -0.56 13.09 6.52
CA SER A 83 -1.32 12.19 7.38
C SER A 83 -0.40 11.53 8.40
N GLN A 84 -0.89 11.39 9.62
CA GLN A 84 -0.22 10.69 10.71
C GLN A 84 -1.25 10.10 11.66
N GLN A 85 -1.07 8.83 12.02
CA GLN A 85 -1.84 8.22 13.09
C GLN A 85 -1.03 7.21 13.89
N THR A 86 -1.48 6.94 15.10
CA THR A 86 -0.93 5.91 15.98
C THR A 86 -2.07 5.10 16.57
N ASP A 87 -2.08 3.80 16.31
CA ASP A 87 -3.15 2.90 16.75
C ASP A 87 -2.60 1.68 17.48
N VAL A 88 -3.33 1.26 18.52
CA VAL A 88 -3.08 0.02 19.26
C VAL A 88 -4.20 -0.95 18.93
N ASP A 89 -3.84 -2.19 18.60
CA ASP A 89 -4.82 -3.27 18.49
C ASP A 89 -5.43 -3.55 19.89
N ALA A 90 -6.75 -3.52 20.01
CA ALA A 90 -7.44 -3.68 21.29
C ALA A 90 -7.21 -5.05 21.94
N SER A 91 -6.78 -6.06 21.17
CA SER A 91 -6.40 -7.38 21.67
C SER A 91 -4.89 -7.50 21.96
N GLY A 92 -4.13 -6.41 21.82
CA GLY A 92 -2.69 -6.36 22.04
C GLY A 92 -1.87 -7.10 20.97
N LYS A 93 -2.45 -7.39 19.81
CA LYS A 93 -1.73 -8.10 18.74
C LYS A 93 -0.65 -7.21 18.15
N THR A 94 0.51 -7.81 17.84
CA THR A 94 1.62 -7.14 17.17
C THR A 94 1.45 -7.21 15.66
N PRO A 95 2.00 -6.25 14.90
CA PRO A 95 2.01 -6.35 13.45
C PRO A 95 2.82 -7.56 13.01
N THR A 96 2.35 -8.21 11.96
CA THR A 96 3.00 -9.43 11.42
C THR A 96 3.33 -9.31 9.95
N TYR A 97 2.66 -8.42 9.23
CA TYR A 97 2.87 -8.22 7.81
C TYR A 97 2.98 -6.73 7.47
N ILE A 98 3.90 -6.42 6.57
CA ILE A 98 3.89 -5.21 5.76
C ILE A 98 3.55 -5.70 4.36
N TYR A 99 2.47 -5.19 3.76
CA TYR A 99 2.07 -5.59 2.41
C TYR A 99 1.54 -4.41 1.63
N SER A 100 1.50 -4.62 0.31
CA SER A 100 0.98 -3.71 -0.69
C SER A 100 0.10 -4.50 -1.65
N SER A 101 -0.96 -3.89 -2.15
CA SER A 101 -1.84 -4.49 -3.17
C SER A 101 -2.65 -3.39 -3.85
N ASN A 102 -3.06 -3.58 -5.11
CA ASN A 102 -4.23 -2.87 -5.62
C ASN A 102 -5.47 -3.50 -4.99
N GLU A 103 -6.21 -2.75 -4.18
CA GLU A 103 -7.42 -3.25 -3.54
C GLU A 103 -8.66 -2.76 -4.29
N CYS A 104 -9.55 -3.71 -4.62
CA CYS A 104 -10.85 -3.39 -5.19
C CYS A 104 -11.96 -4.04 -4.35
N TYR A 105 -12.35 -3.38 -3.26
CA TYR A 105 -13.30 -3.93 -2.28
C TYR A 105 -14.62 -4.41 -2.90
N GLN A 106 -15.16 -3.67 -3.86
CA GLN A 106 -16.44 -4.01 -4.52
C GLN A 106 -16.27 -4.81 -5.82
N GLY A 107 -15.03 -5.07 -6.26
CA GLY A 107 -14.76 -5.80 -7.51
C GLY A 107 -15.16 -5.08 -8.80
N THR A 108 -15.45 -3.77 -8.74
CA THR A 108 -15.96 -2.97 -9.88
C THR A 108 -15.05 -1.81 -10.27
N CYS A 109 -13.76 -1.88 -9.95
CA CYS A 109 -12.82 -0.77 -10.11
C CYS A 109 -12.30 -0.59 -11.55
N GLY A 110 -12.72 -1.45 -12.50
CA GLY A 110 -12.21 -1.43 -13.86
C GLY A 110 -10.71 -1.67 -13.87
N THR A 111 -9.93 -0.69 -14.28
CA THR A 111 -8.46 -0.78 -14.32
C THR A 111 -7.85 0.04 -13.20
N LEU A 112 -7.04 -0.61 -12.36
CA LEU A 112 -6.24 0.05 -11.33
C LEU A 112 -4.78 0.10 -11.79
N ALA A 113 -4.28 1.31 -12.03
CA ALA A 113 -2.92 1.53 -12.50
C ALA A 113 -1.89 0.90 -11.54
N GLY A 114 -0.83 0.32 -12.11
CA GLY A 114 0.30 -0.17 -11.32
C GLY A 114 1.09 0.96 -10.67
N TYR A 115 1.87 0.62 -9.66
CA TYR A 115 2.71 1.56 -8.91
C TYR A 115 4.00 0.90 -8.44
N SER A 116 4.93 1.69 -7.93
CA SER A 116 6.19 1.19 -7.38
C SER A 116 6.53 1.83 -6.06
N TRP A 117 7.13 1.04 -5.19
CA TRP A 117 7.91 1.54 -4.06
C TRP A 117 9.38 1.54 -4.45
N SER A 118 10.08 2.61 -4.08
CA SER A 118 11.51 2.76 -4.29
C SER A 118 12.20 3.07 -2.96
N ASN A 119 13.46 2.67 -2.83
CA ASN A 119 14.30 3.02 -1.68
C ASN A 119 13.68 2.61 -0.33
N VAL A 120 13.12 1.40 -0.26
CA VAL A 120 12.47 0.91 0.97
C VAL A 120 13.51 0.36 1.92
N THR A 121 13.46 0.80 3.18
CA THR A 121 14.32 0.29 4.25
C THR A 121 13.48 -0.23 5.40
N VAL A 122 13.78 -1.44 5.85
CA VAL A 122 13.16 -2.08 7.02
C VAL A 122 14.21 -2.26 8.09
N ASN A 123 13.96 -1.70 9.27
CA ASN A 123 14.81 -1.85 10.45
C ASN A 123 14.11 -2.79 11.44
N LEU A 124 14.76 -3.89 11.79
CA LEU A 124 14.24 -4.84 12.78
C LEU A 124 14.77 -4.48 14.18
N GLU A 125 14.02 -4.77 15.24
CA GLU A 125 14.50 -4.58 16.62
C GLU A 125 15.67 -5.52 16.95
N LYS A 126 15.64 -6.74 16.40
CA LYS A 126 16.71 -7.73 16.49
C LYS A 126 17.03 -8.26 15.10
N ALA A 127 18.31 -8.54 14.85
CA ALA A 127 18.73 -9.15 13.60
C ALA A 127 18.03 -10.49 13.36
N ASP A 128 17.48 -10.66 12.17
CA ASP A 128 16.88 -11.90 11.67
C ASP A 128 17.34 -12.09 10.23
N LYS A 129 18.16 -13.13 10.00
CA LYS A 129 18.74 -13.44 8.69
C LYS A 129 17.73 -14.04 7.71
N THR A 130 16.61 -14.55 8.21
CA THR A 130 15.57 -15.21 7.41
C THR A 130 14.45 -14.25 7.01
N PHE A 131 14.46 -13.01 7.49
CA PHE A 131 13.42 -12.04 7.14
C PHE A 131 13.29 -11.84 5.63
N GLY A 132 14.40 -11.85 4.88
CA GLY A 132 14.37 -11.75 3.43
C GLY A 132 13.60 -12.88 2.72
N ASP A 133 13.54 -14.07 3.32
CA ASP A 133 12.80 -15.22 2.77
C ASP A 133 11.27 -15.05 2.92
N SER A 134 10.83 -14.07 3.73
CA SER A 134 9.40 -13.76 3.92
C SER A 134 8.79 -12.96 2.77
N LEU A 135 9.58 -12.45 1.83
CA LEU A 135 9.08 -11.69 0.69
C LEU A 135 8.20 -12.58 -0.20
N GLN A 136 6.92 -12.25 -0.28
CA GLN A 136 5.96 -12.88 -1.19
C GLN A 136 5.53 -11.86 -2.23
N LEU A 137 5.54 -12.25 -3.50
CA LEU A 137 5.15 -11.40 -4.62
C LEU A 137 4.02 -12.11 -5.40
N THR A 138 2.93 -11.40 -5.61
CA THR A 138 1.83 -11.82 -6.50
C THR A 138 1.55 -10.67 -7.45
N ASP A 139 1.65 -10.93 -8.75
CA ASP A 139 1.61 -9.91 -9.82
C ASP A 139 2.47 -8.67 -9.55
N ALA A 140 3.66 -8.93 -9.00
CA ALA A 140 4.63 -7.90 -8.62
C ALA A 140 6.06 -8.40 -8.88
N THR A 141 6.99 -7.47 -9.00
CA THR A 141 8.42 -7.75 -9.17
C THR A 141 9.25 -6.95 -8.16
N SER A 142 10.44 -7.44 -7.82
CA SER A 142 11.36 -6.74 -6.92
C SER A 142 12.80 -6.88 -7.42
N THR A 143 13.63 -5.89 -7.09
CA THR A 143 15.10 -5.96 -7.26
C THR A 143 15.78 -6.92 -6.28
N GLY A 144 15.01 -7.54 -5.39
CA GLY A 144 15.49 -8.40 -4.32
C GLY A 144 15.76 -7.62 -3.04
N ILE A 145 15.67 -8.32 -1.92
CA ILE A 145 15.93 -7.79 -0.58
C ILE A 145 17.38 -8.08 -0.18
N LYS A 146 18.08 -7.08 0.36
CA LYS A 146 19.49 -7.20 0.74
C LYS A 146 19.70 -6.73 2.18
N THR A 147 20.66 -7.34 2.86
CA THR A 147 21.15 -6.90 4.17
C THR A 147 22.68 -6.92 4.17
N THR A 148 23.29 -6.00 4.91
CA THR A 148 24.75 -5.92 5.09
C THR A 148 25.17 -6.03 6.54
N ASP A 149 24.21 -6.20 7.46
CA ASP A 149 24.40 -6.15 8.92
C ASP A 149 23.74 -7.35 9.61
N ASP A 150 23.92 -8.53 9.00
CA ASP A 150 23.44 -9.82 9.53
C ASP A 150 21.91 -9.89 9.71
N GLY A 151 21.14 -9.12 8.94
CA GLY A 151 19.69 -9.15 8.95
C GLY A 151 19.06 -8.16 9.94
N LYS A 152 19.78 -7.13 10.38
CA LYS A 152 19.26 -6.06 11.24
C LYS A 152 18.54 -4.98 10.41
N THR A 153 19.08 -4.67 9.25
CA THR A 153 18.54 -3.71 8.28
C THR A 153 18.39 -4.40 6.93
N TRP A 154 17.25 -4.20 6.29
CA TRP A 154 16.93 -4.75 4.98
C TRP A 154 16.56 -3.65 4.00
N HIS A 155 17.12 -3.72 2.80
CA HIS A 155 16.92 -2.73 1.75
C HIS A 155 16.30 -3.34 0.50
N PHE A 156 15.36 -2.60 -0.10
CA PHE A 156 14.80 -2.87 -1.42
C PHE A 156 15.00 -1.64 -2.30
N ASP A 157 15.71 -1.82 -3.42
CA ASP A 157 15.89 -0.72 -4.39
C ASP A 157 14.54 -0.39 -5.05
N ALA A 158 13.79 -1.42 -5.47
CA ALA A 158 12.43 -1.26 -5.97
C ALA A 158 11.53 -2.50 -5.74
N ILE A 159 10.24 -2.23 -5.51
CA ILE A 159 9.14 -3.18 -5.63
C ILE A 159 8.13 -2.57 -6.60
N LYS A 160 7.81 -3.28 -7.69
CA LYS A 160 6.85 -2.85 -8.70
C LYS A 160 5.61 -3.73 -8.61
N ILE A 161 4.47 -3.11 -8.37
CA ILE A 161 3.14 -3.71 -8.39
C ILE A 161 2.56 -3.45 -9.78
N ASN A 162 2.13 -4.51 -10.46
CA ASN A 162 1.56 -4.37 -11.79
C ASN A 162 0.15 -3.76 -11.74
N GLU A 163 -0.35 -3.38 -12.92
CA GLU A 163 -1.72 -2.93 -13.11
C GLU A 163 -2.69 -4.10 -13.00
N ASP A 164 -3.82 -3.86 -12.34
CA ASP A 164 -4.89 -4.85 -12.16
C ASP A 164 -6.15 -4.50 -12.97
N TYR A 165 -6.88 -5.55 -13.35
CA TYR A 165 -8.11 -5.46 -14.15
C TYR A 165 -9.25 -6.20 -13.45
N PHE A 166 -10.26 -5.45 -13.03
CA PHE A 166 -11.43 -5.91 -12.26
C PHE A 166 -12.72 -5.91 -13.10
N TYR A 167 -12.64 -6.27 -14.38
CA TYR A 167 -13.83 -6.39 -15.22
C TYR A 167 -14.53 -7.74 -15.01
N SER A 168 -15.86 -7.71 -14.85
CA SER A 168 -16.67 -8.93 -14.64
C SER A 168 -16.67 -9.88 -15.84
N ASP A 169 -16.35 -9.39 -17.04
CA ASP A 169 -16.18 -10.18 -18.26
C ASP A 169 -14.75 -10.75 -18.41
N GLY A 170 -13.85 -10.50 -17.45
CA GLY A 170 -12.45 -10.92 -17.48
C GLY A 170 -11.60 -10.16 -18.50
N SER A 171 -12.12 -9.10 -19.11
CA SER A 171 -11.36 -8.32 -20.09
C SER A 171 -10.26 -7.49 -19.42
N LYS A 172 -9.20 -7.22 -20.20
CA LYS A 172 -8.12 -6.30 -19.82
C LYS A 172 -8.19 -5.08 -20.72
N LYS A 173 -8.98 -4.08 -20.32
CA LYS A 173 -9.23 -2.85 -21.10
C LYS A 173 -8.61 -1.68 -20.36
N GLN A 174 -8.03 -0.74 -21.08
CA GLN A 174 -7.60 0.51 -20.46
C GLN A 174 -8.80 1.42 -20.25
N CYS A 175 -8.83 2.13 -19.13
CA CYS A 175 -9.75 3.24 -18.92
C CYS A 175 -9.28 4.41 -19.80
N TYR A 176 -9.57 4.37 -21.10
CA TYR A 176 -9.23 5.48 -22.00
C TYR A 176 -10.09 6.69 -21.68
N ILE A 177 -9.45 7.82 -21.37
CA ILE A 177 -10.12 9.12 -21.32
C ILE A 177 -9.93 9.80 -22.68
N ALA A 178 -11.00 10.38 -23.22
CA ALA A 178 -11.06 11.01 -24.54
C ALA A 178 -10.13 12.24 -24.75
N ASN A 179 -9.24 12.56 -23.81
CA ASN A 179 -8.35 13.72 -23.84
C ASN A 179 -6.85 13.39 -23.73
N ASP A 180 -6.45 12.11 -23.69
CA ASP A 180 -5.05 11.73 -23.89
C ASP A 180 -4.75 11.67 -25.39
N THR A 181 -4.65 12.84 -26.03
CA THR A 181 -3.82 12.93 -27.23
C THR A 181 -2.37 12.63 -26.81
N PRO A 182 -1.70 11.64 -27.39
CA PRO A 182 -0.28 11.43 -27.13
C PRO A 182 0.44 12.70 -27.56
N ASP A 183 1.23 13.28 -26.65
CA ASP A 183 2.12 14.38 -26.99
C ASP A 183 3.17 13.80 -27.96
N LEU A 184 2.87 13.92 -29.26
CA LEU A 184 3.81 13.67 -30.33
C LEU A 184 4.65 14.93 -30.49
N ALA A 185 5.80 14.96 -29.83
CA ALA A 185 6.95 15.77 -30.22
C ALA A 185 8.25 15.16 -29.65
#